data_AF-M5G5D3-F1
#
_entry.id   AF-M5G5D3-F1
#
_cell.length_a   1.000
_cell.length_b   1.000
_cell.length_c   1.000
_cell.angle_alpha   90.00
_cell.angle_beta   90.00
_cell.angle_gamma   90.00
#
_symmetry.space_group_name_H-M   'P 1'
#
loop_
_entity.id
_entity.type
_entity.pdbx_description
1 polymer ?
#
loop_
_entity_poly.entity_id
_entity_poly.type
_entity_poly.pdbx_seq_one_letter_code
_entity_poly.pdbx_strand_id
1 'polypeptide(L)'
;MRPFDLKKKVRQKGILTDRVVITSDEQDPAWWDQVRALGYTSIDHVALGTEERYGLWYSPILDAVFQSMSVGFVGTDGSTFSLVAERRVRDWNDGVTARLRWKGVPPEEL
;
A
#
# COMPACT_ATOMS: atom_id res chain seq x y z
N MET A 1 -15.06 -3.16 5.03
CA MET A 1 -15.42 -2.24 3.92
C MET A 1 -14.86 -2.84 2.63
N ARG A 2 -15.55 -2.72 1.48
CA ARG A 2 -14.96 -3.16 0.20
C ARG A 2 -13.90 -2.13 -0.23
N PRO A 3 -12.72 -2.55 -0.73
CA PRO A 3 -11.67 -1.63 -1.17
C PRO A 3 -12.17 -0.55 -2.14
N PHE A 4 -13.08 -0.90 -3.05
CA PHE A 4 -13.65 0.02 -4.06
C PHE A 4 -14.46 1.19 -3.47
N ASP A 5 -14.93 1.08 -2.21
CA ASP A 5 -15.67 2.15 -1.54
C ASP A 5 -14.73 3.17 -0.86
N LEU A 6 -13.40 2.94 -0.85
CA LEU A 6 -12.44 3.76 -0.09
C LEU A 6 -12.35 5.20 -0.60
N LYS A 7 -12.19 5.42 -1.91
CA LYS A 7 -12.14 6.78 -2.49
C LYS A 7 -13.41 7.58 -2.16
N LYS A 8 -14.58 6.94 -2.18
CA LYS A 8 -15.86 7.58 -1.81
C LYS A 8 -15.85 8.05 -0.37
N LYS A 9 -15.34 7.25 0.57
CA LYS A 9 -15.26 7.62 1.99
C LYS A 9 -14.21 8.69 2.27
N VAL A 10 -13.06 8.64 1.60
CA VAL A 10 -12.06 9.72 1.67
C VAL A 10 -12.69 11.05 1.21
N ARG A 11 -13.48 11.02 0.12
CA ARG A 11 -14.24 12.18 -0.34
C ARG A 11 -15.30 12.66 0.66
N GLN A 12 -15.97 11.76 1.38
CA GLN A 12 -16.91 12.12 2.45
C GLN A 12 -16.23 12.83 3.63
N LYS A 13 -14.91 12.65 3.80
CA LYS A 13 -14.09 13.41 4.75
C LYS A 13 -13.59 14.76 4.19
N GLY A 14 -14.07 15.18 3.03
CA GLY A 14 -13.70 16.45 2.39
C GLY A 14 -12.35 16.42 1.67
N ILE A 15 -11.72 15.25 1.52
CA ILE A 15 -10.42 15.11 0.87
C ILE A 15 -10.62 14.57 -0.55
N LEU A 16 -10.10 15.29 -1.54
CA LEU A 16 -10.06 14.87 -2.94
C LEU A 16 -8.60 14.60 -3.32
N THR A 17 -8.30 13.35 -3.65
CA THR A 17 -6.97 12.96 -4.11
C THR A 17 -7.06 11.78 -5.07
N ASP A 18 -6.23 11.84 -6.11
CA ASP A 18 -5.96 10.72 -7.01
C ASP A 18 -4.53 10.20 -6.86
N ARG A 19 -3.77 10.71 -5.88
CA ARG A 19 -2.43 10.25 -5.57
C ARG A 19 -2.49 8.91 -4.86
N VAL A 20 -1.85 7.90 -5.44
CA VAL A 20 -1.75 6.55 -4.89
C VAL A 20 -0.29 6.17 -4.83
N VAL A 21 0.16 5.78 -3.64
CA VAL A 21 1.44 5.09 -3.44
C VAL A 21 1.15 3.62 -3.28
N ILE A 22 1.87 2.77 -4.00
CA ILE A 22 1.77 1.32 -3.93
C ILE A 22 3.13 0.72 -3.58
N THR A 23 3.10 -0.30 -2.74
CA THR A 23 4.28 -1.07 -2.34
C THR A 23 3.90 -2.54 -2.46
N SER A 24 4.82 -3.35 -2.97
CA SER A 24 4.66 -4.79 -3.14
C SER A 24 6.05 -5.42 -3.32
N ASP A 25 6.17 -6.66 -2.92
CA ASP A 25 7.29 -7.57 -3.18
C ASP A 25 7.21 -8.26 -4.56
N GLU A 26 6.23 -7.87 -5.41
CA GLU A 26 6.09 -8.33 -6.78
C GLU A 26 7.34 -8.04 -7.62
N GLN A 27 7.76 -9.01 -8.43
CA GLN A 27 8.95 -8.94 -9.28
C GLN A 27 8.61 -8.88 -10.77
N ASP A 28 7.37 -9.19 -11.19
CA ASP A 28 6.94 -9.13 -12.58
C ASP A 28 6.96 -7.69 -13.12
N PRO A 29 7.84 -7.36 -14.09
CA PRO A 29 7.90 -6.03 -14.69
C PRO A 29 6.60 -5.63 -15.39
N ALA A 30 5.86 -6.59 -15.98
CA ALA A 30 4.63 -6.32 -16.69
C ALA A 30 3.51 -5.91 -15.74
N TRP A 31 3.50 -6.44 -14.52
CA TRP A 31 2.60 -5.98 -13.46
C TRP A 31 2.92 -4.53 -13.06
N TRP A 32 4.20 -4.20 -12.89
CA TRP A 32 4.63 -2.83 -12.58
C TRP A 32 4.37 -1.84 -13.72
N ASP A 33 4.41 -2.27 -14.98
CA ASP A 33 3.98 -1.45 -16.12
C ASP A 33 2.49 -1.10 -16.04
N GLN A 34 1.64 -2.06 -15.65
CA GLN A 34 0.21 -1.81 -15.44
C GLN A 34 -0.02 -0.82 -14.29
N VAL A 35 0.73 -0.95 -13.19
CA VAL A 35 0.70 0.01 -12.07
C VAL A 35 1.06 1.42 -12.53
N ARG A 36 2.13 1.57 -13.32
CA ARG A 36 2.54 2.87 -13.88
C ARG A 36 1.48 3.43 -14.82
N ALA A 37 0.86 2.59 -15.65
CA ALA A 37 -0.21 2.99 -16.55
C ALA A 37 -1.47 3.50 -15.82
N LEU A 38 -1.71 3.04 -14.59
CA LEU A 38 -2.76 3.59 -13.70
C LEU A 38 -2.39 4.95 -13.08
N GLY A 39 -1.16 5.43 -13.29
CA GLY A 39 -0.65 6.68 -12.71
C GLY A 39 -0.25 6.56 -11.23
N TYR A 40 -0.06 5.34 -10.74
CA TYR A 40 0.32 5.09 -9.35
C TYR A 40 1.84 5.21 -9.18
N THR A 41 2.26 5.61 -7.98
CA THR A 41 3.68 5.79 -7.65
C THR A 41 4.17 4.63 -6.81
N SER A 42 5.32 4.07 -7.15
CA SER A 42 6.06 3.11 -6.33
C SER A 42 7.43 3.69 -5.93
N ILE A 43 7.99 3.20 -4.82
CA ILE A 43 9.32 3.57 -4.39
C ILE A 43 10.31 2.54 -4.94
N ASP A 44 11.21 2.98 -5.81
CA ASP A 44 12.28 2.12 -6.34
C ASP A 44 13.45 2.08 -5.35
N HIS A 45 13.34 1.18 -4.37
CA HIS A 45 14.35 1.02 -3.35
C HIS A 45 15.72 0.57 -3.90
N VAL A 46 15.73 -0.10 -5.05
CA VAL A 46 16.94 -0.56 -5.76
C VAL A 46 17.65 0.65 -6.38
N ALA A 47 16.95 1.46 -7.17
CA ALA A 47 17.53 2.68 -7.75
C ALA A 47 18.00 3.68 -6.68
N LEU A 48 17.31 3.72 -5.53
CA LEU A 48 17.68 4.56 -4.39
C LEU A 48 18.84 3.99 -3.55
N GLY A 49 19.22 2.72 -3.77
CA GLY A 49 20.25 2.02 -3.00
C GLY A 49 19.91 1.94 -1.51
N THR A 50 18.64 1.70 -1.18
CA THR A 50 18.11 1.84 0.19
C THR A 50 18.77 0.83 1.14
N GLU A 51 18.85 -0.43 0.72
CA GLU A 51 19.34 -1.51 1.55
C GLU A 51 20.86 -1.46 1.67
N GLU A 52 21.56 -1.05 0.63
CA GLU A 52 23.01 -0.86 0.63
C GLU A 52 23.42 0.26 1.59
N ARG A 53 22.60 1.32 1.69
CA ARG A 53 22.88 2.48 2.55
C ARG A 53 22.49 2.26 4.00
N TYR A 54 21.37 1.59 4.24
CA TYR A 54 20.74 1.57 5.56
C TYR A 54 20.50 0.16 6.12
N GLY A 55 20.61 -0.87 5.29
CA GLY A 55 20.39 -2.27 5.64
C GLY A 55 19.05 -2.81 5.16
N LEU A 56 18.97 -4.14 5.05
CA LEU A 56 17.85 -4.91 4.49
C LEU A 56 16.46 -4.49 5.00
N TRP A 57 16.36 -4.11 6.27
CA TRP A 57 15.06 -3.79 6.88
C TRP A 57 14.56 -2.37 6.57
N TYR A 58 15.37 -1.51 5.97
CA TYR A 58 14.96 -0.13 5.74
C TYR A 58 13.91 0.02 4.64
N SER A 59 13.98 -0.76 3.55
CA SER A 59 12.94 -0.74 2.51
C SER A 59 11.54 -0.98 3.10
N PRO A 60 11.27 -2.11 3.79
CA PRO A 60 9.95 -2.35 4.37
C PRO A 60 9.55 -1.36 5.49
N ILE A 61 10.52 -0.84 6.26
CA ILE A 61 10.24 0.17 7.29
C ILE A 61 9.82 1.50 6.66
N LEU A 62 10.53 1.96 5.63
CA LEU A 62 10.23 3.19 4.92
C LEU A 62 8.87 3.10 4.23
N ASP A 63 8.58 1.98 3.56
CA ASP A 63 7.25 1.71 2.99
C ASP A 63 6.15 1.79 4.04
N ALA A 64 6.34 1.16 5.20
CA ALA A 64 5.39 1.25 6.29
C ALA A 64 5.20 2.70 6.78
N VAL A 65 6.27 3.51 6.84
CA VAL A 65 6.18 4.93 7.17
C VAL A 65 5.39 5.70 6.11
N PHE A 66 5.70 5.54 4.83
CA PHE A 66 4.99 6.22 3.74
C PHE A 66 3.50 5.89 3.73
N GLN A 67 3.16 4.60 3.85
CA GLN A 67 1.77 4.15 3.94
C GLN A 67 1.06 4.73 5.16
N SER A 68 1.75 4.84 6.31
CA SER A 68 1.20 5.39 7.55
C SER A 68 0.81 6.86 7.47
N MET A 69 1.36 7.61 6.51
CA MET A 69 1.06 9.03 6.29
C MET A 69 -0.15 9.25 5.36
N SER A 70 -0.78 8.18 4.87
CA SER A 70 -1.92 8.28 3.96
C SER A 70 -3.23 8.64 4.69
N VAL A 71 -4.14 9.28 3.95
CA VAL A 71 -5.53 9.56 4.38
C VAL A 71 -6.46 8.36 4.20
N GLY A 72 -5.99 7.33 3.51
CA GLY A 72 -6.68 6.06 3.39
C GLY A 72 -5.77 4.96 2.83
N PHE A 73 -6.07 3.73 3.20
CA PHE A 73 -5.22 2.57 2.95
C PHE A 73 -6.02 1.34 2.50
N VAL A 74 -5.51 0.64 1.48
CA VAL A 74 -5.95 -0.70 1.09
C VAL A 74 -4.77 -1.64 1.30
N GLY A 75 -4.96 -2.67 2.13
CA GLY A 75 -3.94 -3.69 2.36
C GLY A 75 -4.46 -5.10 2.08
N THR A 76 -3.57 -6.07 2.14
CA THR A 76 -3.90 -7.50 1.95
C THR A 76 -4.31 -8.12 3.28
N ASP A 77 -5.40 -8.88 3.29
CA ASP A 77 -5.84 -9.62 4.48
C ASP A 77 -4.80 -10.69 4.86
N GLY A 78 -4.47 -10.79 6.15
CA GLY A 78 -3.41 -11.70 6.64
C GLY A 78 -1.99 -11.12 6.63
N SER A 79 -1.72 -10.04 5.90
CA SER A 79 -0.39 -9.40 5.88
C SER A 79 -0.13 -8.60 7.17
N THR A 80 0.97 -8.91 7.85
CA THR A 80 1.45 -8.17 9.04
C THR A 80 1.88 -6.74 8.68
N PHE A 81 2.47 -6.53 7.50
CA PHE A 81 2.79 -5.20 6.97
C PHE A 81 1.52 -4.35 6.79
N SER A 82 0.49 -4.94 6.16
CA SER A 82 -0.80 -4.27 5.99
C SER A 82 -1.47 -3.95 7.33
N LEU A 83 -1.36 -4.84 8.33
CA LEU A 83 -1.90 -4.59 9.67
C LEU A 83 -1.26 -3.36 10.34
N VAL A 84 0.06 -3.20 10.24
CA VAL A 84 0.78 -2.06 10.85
C VAL A 84 0.39 -0.75 10.18
N ALA A 85 0.44 -0.70 8.85
CA ALA A 85 0.08 0.49 8.09
C ALA A 85 -1.39 0.89 8.32
N GLU A 86 -2.30 -0.08 8.29
CA GLU A 86 -3.72 0.15 8.57
C GLU A 86 -3.96 0.78 9.95
N ARG A 87 -3.32 0.24 11.00
CA ARG A 87 -3.48 0.77 12.36
C ARG A 87 -2.99 2.21 12.44
N ARG A 88 -1.83 2.51 11.86
CA ARG A 88 -1.28 3.88 11.89
C ARG A 88 -2.13 4.86 11.09
N VAL A 89 -2.61 4.48 9.90
CA VAL A 89 -3.52 5.32 9.12
C VAL A 89 -4.79 5.64 9.91
N ARG A 90 -5.40 4.63 10.54
CA ARG A 90 -6.61 4.83 11.35
C ARG A 90 -6.34 5.67 12.60
N ASP A 91 -5.31 5.33 13.36
CA ASP A 91 -5.10 5.86 14.70
C ASP A 91 -4.44 7.24 14.68
N TRP A 92 -3.57 7.52 13.70
CA TRP A 92 -2.83 8.79 13.63
C TRP A 92 -3.51 9.81 12.73
N ASN A 93 -4.16 9.38 11.65
CA ASN A 93 -4.72 10.29 10.64
C ASN A 93 -6.25 10.28 10.61
N ASP A 94 -6.91 9.49 11.49
CA ASP A 94 -8.34 9.16 11.35
C ASP A 94 -8.63 8.69 9.90
N GLY A 95 -7.75 7.89 9.31
CA GLY A 95 -7.80 7.52 7.90
C GLY A 95 -8.79 6.40 7.61
N VAL A 96 -9.27 6.34 6.36
CA VAL A 96 -10.21 5.28 5.93
C VAL A 96 -9.43 4.04 5.48
N THR A 97 -9.71 2.86 6.03
CA THR A 97 -8.98 1.64 5.65
C THR A 97 -9.87 0.50 5.16
N ALA A 98 -9.32 -0.33 4.27
CA ALA A 98 -9.91 -1.59 3.83
C ALA A 98 -8.85 -2.68 3.69
N ARG A 99 -9.30 -3.94 3.81
CA ARG A 99 -8.51 -5.12 3.47
C ARG A 99 -9.10 -5.81 2.25
N LEU A 100 -8.22 -6.21 1.34
CA LEU A 100 -8.54 -7.07 0.21
C LEU A 100 -8.34 -8.52 0.65
N ARG A 101 -9.40 -9.32 0.51
CA ARG A 101 -9.37 -10.75 0.80
C ARG A 101 -9.46 -11.50 -0.52
N TRP A 102 -8.45 -12.31 -0.81
CA TRP A 102 -8.46 -13.21 -1.95
C TRP A 102 -9.59 -14.23 -1.81
N LYS A 103 -10.24 -14.54 -2.93
CA LYS A 103 -11.29 -15.57 -3.01
C LYS A 103 -11.03 -16.42 -4.24
N GLY A 104 -11.04 -17.74 -4.06
CA GLY A 104 -10.85 -18.68 -5.16
C GLY A 104 -9.41 -18.74 -5.70
N VAL A 105 -8.44 -18.20 -4.95
CA VAL A 105 -7.01 -18.37 -5.25
C VAL A 105 -6.51 -19.57 -4.43
N PRO A 106 -5.88 -20.57 -5.04
CA PRO A 106 -5.31 -21.71 -4.33
C PRO A 106 -4.28 -21.27 -3.27
N PRO A 107 -4.18 -21.92 -2.10
CA PRO A 107 -3.23 -21.55 -1.05
C PRO A 107 -1.76 -21.51 -1.49
N GLU A 108 -1.38 -22.29 -2.50
CA GLU A 108 -0.05 -22.31 -3.10
C GLU A 108 0.28 -21.08 -3.95
N GLU A 109 -0.74 -20.28 -4.30
CA GLU A 109 -0.63 -19.02 -5.06
C GLU A 109 -0.85 -17.77 -4.17
N LEU A 110 -1.00 -17.95 -2.84
CA LEU A 110 -1.16 -16.88 -1.85
C LEU A 110 0.13 -16.59 -1.10
#